data_AF-A0A959Z7D1-F1
#
_entry.id   AF-A0A959Z7D1-F1
#
_cell.length_a   1.000
_cell.length_b   1.000
_cell.length_c   1.000
_cell.angle_alpha   90.00
_cell.angle_beta   90.00
_cell.angle_gamma   90.00
#
_symmetry.space_group_name_H-M   'P 1'
#
loop_
_entity.id
_entity.type
_entity.pdbx_description
1 polymer ?
#
loop_
_entity_poly.entity_id
_entity_poly.type
_entity_poly.pdbx_seq_one_letter_code
_entity_poly.pdbx_strand_id
1 'polypeptide(L)' 'NHQQINVVNIYDLAGELVLNVEKGKNEIDIRSLKPGMYLLEVIQTNHAYRSKLIIQ' A
#
# COMPACT_ATOMS: atom_id res chain seq x y z
N ASN A 1 -3.32 -22.34 -2.59
CA ASN A 1 -3.01 -21.26 -3.54
C ASN A 1 -2.87 -19.95 -2.80
N HIS A 2 -1.65 -19.61 -2.38
CA HIS A 2 -1.38 -18.29 -1.82
C HIS A 2 -1.36 -17.30 -2.98
N GLN A 3 -2.35 -16.40 -3.06
CA GLN A 3 -2.32 -15.31 -4.02
C GLN A 3 -1.14 -14.40 -3.67
N GLN A 4 -0.17 -14.30 -4.57
CA GLN A 4 1.02 -13.48 -4.38
C GLN A 4 0.63 -12.02 -4.59
N ILE A 5 0.89 -11.17 -3.58
CA ILE A 5 0.79 -9.72 -3.74
C ILE A 5 1.92 -9.28 -4.66
N ASN A 6 1.58 -8.58 -5.75
CA ASN A 6 2.57 -8.13 -6.72
C ASN A 6 3.14 -6.77 -6.33
N VAL A 7 2.26 -5.83 -5.97
CA VAL A 7 2.64 -4.47 -5.60
C VAL A 7 1.73 -3.95 -4.50
N VAL A 8 2.29 -3.15 -3.59
CA VAL A 8 1.54 -2.29 -2.68
C VAL A 8 1.98 -0.85 -2.84
N ASN A 9 1.04 0.04 -3.09
CA ASN A 9 1.23 1.48 -3.16
C ASN A 9 0.52 2.14 -1.98
N ILE A 10 1.13 3.17 -1.40
CA ILE A 10 0.49 4.06 -0.44
C ILE A 10 0.59 5.49 -0.99
N TYR A 11 -0.55 6.17 -1.05
CA TYR A 11 -0.68 7.55 -1.47
C TYR A 11 -1.12 8.43 -0.32
N ASP A 12 -0.64 9.67 -0.26
CA ASP A 12 -1.11 10.66 0.71
C ASP A 12 -2.44 11.32 0.29
N LEU A 13 -2.88 12.33 1.03
CA LEU A 13 -4.13 13.06 0.76
C LEU A 13 -4.10 13.93 -0.50
N ALA A 14 -2.91 14.29 -0.99
CA ALA A 14 -2.75 14.97 -2.27
C ALA A 14 -2.78 13.97 -3.44
N GLY A 15 -2.73 12.66 -3.17
CA GLY A 15 -2.65 11.62 -4.17
C GLY A 15 -1.21 11.31 -4.59
N GLU A 16 -0.21 11.83 -3.87
CA GLU A 16 1.20 11.57 -4.16
C GLU A 16 1.60 10.19 -3.65
N LEU A 17 2.34 9.43 -4.46
CA LEU A 17 2.85 8.12 -4.08
C LEU A 17 3.98 8.29 -3.04
N VAL A 18 3.72 7.88 -1.81
CA VAL A 18 4.68 8.00 -0.70
C VAL A 18 5.42 6.72 -0.37
N LEU A 19 4.86 5.56 -0.75
CA LEU A 19 5.49 4.27 -0.53
C LEU A 19 5.07 3.27 -1.60
N ASN A 20 6.04 2.52 -2.12
CA ASN A 20 5.84 1.45 -3.08
C ASN A 20 6.63 0.21 -2.62
N VAL A 21 5.96 -0.93 -2.57
CA VAL A 21 6.56 -2.24 -2.27
C VAL A 21 6.24 -3.18 -3.42
N GLU A 22 7.27 -3.64 -4.11
CA GLU A 22 7.15 -4.66 -5.15
C GLU A 22 7.53 -6.05 -4.61
N LYS A 23 6.87 -7.08 -5.13
CA LYS A 23 7.19 -8.52 -5.08
C LYS A 23 7.79 -9.04 -3.75
N GLY A 24 7.02 -9.89 -3.07
CA GLY A 24 7.59 -10.94 -2.21
C GLY A 24 7.69 -10.64 -0.72
N LYS A 25 7.25 -9.48 -0.25
CA LYS A 25 7.04 -9.22 1.18
C LYS A 25 5.55 -9.06 1.45
N ASN A 26 4.98 -9.96 2.25
CA ASN A 26 3.63 -9.80 2.82
C ASN A 26 3.62 -8.79 3.99
N GLU A 27 4.66 -7.96 4.09
CA GLU A 27 4.90 -7.04 5.18
C GLU A 27 5.30 -5.69 4.60
N ILE A 28 4.77 -4.62 5.20
CA ILE A 28 5.02 -3.23 4.81
C ILE A 28 5.49 -2.50 6.06
N ASP A 29 6.66 -1.87 5.99
CA ASP A 29 7.14 -0.98 7.05
C ASP A 29 6.59 0.43 6.83
N ILE A 30 5.73 0.88 7.75
CA ILE A 30 5.08 2.19 7.70
C ILE A 30 5.65 3.19 8.71
N ARG A 31 6.75 2.86 9.40
CA ARG A 31 7.30 3.70 10.49
C ARG A 31 7.79 5.07 10.03
N SER A 32 8.09 5.23 8.75
CA SER A 32 8.50 6.51 8.14
C SER A 32 7.31 7.41 7.80
N LEU A 33 6.09 6.89 7.80
CA LEU A 33 4.88 7.66 7.49
C LEU A 33 4.43 8.45 8.72
N LYS A 34 4.02 9.69 8.50
CA LYS A 34 3.46 10.54 9.57
C LYS A 34 2.06 10.05 9.95
N PRO A 35 1.61 10.28 11.19
CA PRO A 35 0.21 10.07 11.55
C PRO A 35 -0.71 10.82 10.59
N GLY A 36 -1.76 10.14 10.10
CA GLY A 36 -2.60 10.68 9.05
C GLY A 36 -3.40 9.62 8.29
N MET A 37 -4.09 10.10 7.26
CA MET A 37 -4.93 9.28 6.37
C MET A 37 -4.25 9.12 5.02
N TYR A 38 -4.30 7.90 4.50
CA TYR A 38 -3.64 7.47 3.27
C TYR A 38 -4.57 6.58 2.44
N LEU A 39 -4.29 6.49 1.14
CA LEU A 39 -4.89 5.50 0.26
C LEU A 39 -3.90 4.34 0.08
N LEU A 40 -4.31 3.14 0.49
CA LEU A 40 -3.60 1.89 0.22
C LEU A 40 -4.15 1.27 -1.06
N GLU A 41 -3.27 0.94 -2.00
CA GLU A 41 -3.60 0.18 -3.20
C GLU A 41 -2.76 -1.10 -3.26
N VAL A 42 -3.44 -2.24 -3.32
CA VAL A 42 -2.82 -3.57 -3.44
C VAL A 42 -3.11 -4.09 -4.84
N ILE A 43 -2.05 -4.31 -5.62
CA ILE A 43 -2.14 -4.81 -6.98
C ILE A 43 -1.75 -6.29 -6.99
N GLN A 44 -2.66 -7.10 -7.49
CA GLN A 44 -2.47 -8.50 -7.84
C GLN A 44 -2.64 -8.63 -9.36
N THR A 45 -2.10 -9.69 -9.97
CA THR A 45 -1.87 -9.85 -11.42
C THR A 45 -2.87 -9.14 -12.35
N ASN A 46 -4.19 -9.26 -12.08
CA ASN A 46 -5.25 -8.61 -12.85
C ASN A 46 -6.24 -7.79 -12.00
N HIS A 47 -5.96 -7.54 -10.72
CA HIS A 47 -6.87 -6.85 -9.80
C HIS A 47 -6.14 -5.79 -8.99
N ALA A 48 -6.78 -4.64 -8.80
CA ALA A 48 -6.36 -3.62 -7.86
C ALA A 48 -7.42 -3.49 -6.76
N TYR A 49 -6.99 -3.60 -5.51
CA TYR A 49 -7.81 -3.39 -4.32
C TYR A 49 -7.40 -2.08 -3.67
N ARG A 50 -8.37 -1.26 -3.29
CA ARG A 50 -8.12 0.03 -2.64
C ARG A 50 -8.78 0.09 -1.28
N SER A 51 -8.07 0.61 -0.29
CA SER A 51 -8.58 0.81 1.07
C SER A 51 -8.02 2.08 1.69
N LYS A 52 -8.75 2.63 2.66
CA LYS A 52 -8.27 3.74 3.48
C LYS A 52 -7.36 3.20 4.58
N LEU A 53 -6.15 3.75 4.69
CA LEU A 53 -5.21 3.48 5.77
C LEU A 53 -5.17 4.68 6.72
N ILE A 54 -5.25 4.43 8.03
CA ILE A 54 -5.14 5.46 9.07
C ILE A 54 -3.96 5.08 9.96
N ILE A 55 -2.99 5.99 10.09
CA ILE A 55 -1.82 5.84 10.96
C ILE A 55 -2.02 6.78 12.16
N GLN A 56 -1.82 6.25 13.37
CA GLN A 56 -1.95 6.96 14.64
C GLN A 56 -0.58 7.22 15.26
#